data_AF-A0A5P1EIR3-F1
#
_entry.id   AF-A0A5P1EIR3-F1
#
_cell.length_a   1.000
_cell.length_b   1.000
_cell.length_c   1.000
_cell.angle_alpha   90.00
_cell.angle_beta   90.00
_cell.angle_gamma   90.00
#
_symmetry.space_group_name_H-M   'P 1'
#
loop_
_entity.id
_entity.type
_entity.pdbx_description
1 polymer ?
#
loop_
_entity_poly.entity_id
_entity_poly.type
_entity_poly.pdbx_seq_one_letter_code
_entity_poly.pdbx_strand_id
1 'polypeptide(L)'
;MKSSCESIESNISAIESAIDSLSPSENPSSASNLSQNPARAKIYGIACRVKYLVDTPENIWGCLDESMLLEASGRYLRAKEVHGLVTACGGADLDVMSRFPLLKHQWEIVESFKTQISQKSRERLTDQDLMVGSYADALAAAATIDDLNPEQVLGLFLESRRLWILQKLAGLVTDRDSSSSSSILCDVMRIIRASLGQVGELFLMALNEMPLFYKLVLGSPPGTQLFGGIPNPEEEVRLWKSHREKLESAMVLLKPEIVAVSCSSWLTSCCDEIFGQMANKKRLVDSIESGDELASVQKRVRETLDGREGLEQSLEQWLMSVFGSDIESPWNQIRGLILKERKDILEDRLEQAFVRRMKEIVESGFNDLKKEISKKMILHHT
;
A
#
# COMPACT_ATOMS: atom_id res chain seq x y z
N MET A 1 55.47 12.41 42.07
CA MET A 1 54.48 11.31 42.05
C MET A 1 53.47 11.41 43.19
N LYS A 2 53.89 11.58 44.46
CA LYS A 2 52.97 11.65 45.62
C LYS A 2 51.91 12.77 45.54
N SER A 3 52.30 13.99 45.19
CA SER A 3 51.34 15.11 45.05
C SER A 3 50.38 14.95 43.88
N SER A 4 50.73 14.13 42.88
CA SER A 4 49.84 13.86 41.75
C SER A 4 48.74 12.88 42.15
N CYS A 5 49.05 11.90 43.01
CA CYS A 5 48.06 10.99 43.57
C CYS A 5 47.11 11.72 44.53
N GLU A 6 47.63 12.61 45.38
CA GLU A 6 46.82 13.42 46.32
C GLU A 6 45.86 14.36 45.57
N SER A 7 46.30 14.96 44.46
CA SER A 7 45.41 15.76 43.60
C SER A 7 44.35 14.92 42.90
N ILE A 8 44.67 13.68 42.51
CA ILE A 8 43.69 12.77 41.89
C ILE A 8 42.66 12.31 42.93
N GLU A 9 43.07 11.94 44.14
CA GLU A 9 42.15 11.59 45.24
C GLU A 9 41.22 12.75 45.61
N SER A 10 41.76 13.98 45.67
CA SER A 10 40.96 15.18 45.93
C SER A 10 39.92 15.41 44.83
N ASN A 11 40.31 15.26 43.57
CA ASN A 11 39.40 15.44 42.44
C ASN A 11 38.32 14.34 42.39
N ILE A 12 38.67 13.08 42.68
CA ILE A 12 37.70 11.99 42.75
C ILE A 12 36.70 12.23 43.89
N SER A 13 37.18 12.63 45.07
CA SER A 13 36.32 12.96 46.21
C SER A 13 35.38 14.13 45.92
N ALA A 14 35.85 15.13 45.17
CA ALA A 14 35.03 16.27 44.74
C ALA A 14 33.95 15.84 43.73
N ILE A 15 34.26 14.91 42.82
CA ILE A 15 33.32 14.35 41.86
C ILE A 15 32.29 13.46 42.58
N GLU A 16 32.71 12.62 43.53
CA GLU A 16 31.81 11.79 44.35
C GLU A 16 30.84 12.66 45.15
N SER A 17 31.34 13.72 45.81
CA SER A 17 30.48 14.65 46.55
C SER A 17 29.51 15.41 45.63
N ALA A 18 29.93 15.76 44.41
CA ALA A 18 29.06 16.37 43.42
C ALA A 18 27.98 15.38 42.92
N ILE A 19 28.32 14.11 42.70
CA ILE A 19 27.39 13.05 42.31
C ILE A 19 26.40 12.75 43.45
N ASP A 20 26.85 12.73 44.70
CA ASP A 20 25.98 12.58 45.88
C ASP A 20 25.02 13.77 46.03
N SER A 21 25.47 14.99 45.69
CA SER A 21 24.61 16.19 45.68
C SER A 21 23.58 16.20 44.55
N LEU A 22 23.87 15.49 43.45
CA LEU A 22 22.98 15.31 42.30
C LEU A 22 22.10 14.05 42.43
N SER A 23 22.43 13.15 43.35
CA SER A 23 21.63 11.99 43.66
C SER A 23 20.35 12.45 44.36
N PRO A 24 19.16 12.14 43.83
CA PRO A 24 17.91 12.52 44.46
C PRO A 24 17.87 11.82 45.82
N SER A 25 17.80 12.60 46.90
CA SER A 25 17.56 12.05 48.23
C SER A 25 16.32 11.16 48.16
N GLU A 26 16.51 9.85 48.32
CA GLU A 26 15.45 8.85 48.52
C GLU A 26 14.80 9.06 49.89
N ASN A 27 14.20 10.23 50.06
CA ASN A 27 13.15 10.45 51.02
C ASN A 27 11.82 10.31 50.27
N PRO A 28 10.99 9.31 50.55
CA PRO A 28 9.68 9.14 49.89
C PRO A 28 8.72 10.32 50.09
N SER A 29 9.11 11.33 50.87
CA SER A 29 8.37 12.55 51.21
C SER A 29 8.59 13.73 50.24
N SER A 30 9.53 13.65 49.29
CA SER A 30 9.76 14.72 48.30
C SER A 30 9.06 14.47 46.97
N ALA A 31 8.79 13.20 46.61
CA ALA A 31 7.88 12.85 45.50
C ALA A 31 6.44 13.31 45.77
N SER A 32 6.03 13.42 47.04
CA SER A 32 4.72 13.97 47.42
C SER A 32 4.61 15.50 47.30
N ASN A 33 5.71 16.24 47.14
CA ASN A 33 5.65 17.71 47.01
C ASN A 33 5.43 18.21 45.57
N LEU A 34 5.62 17.36 44.55
CA LEU A 34 5.17 17.66 43.18
C LEU A 34 3.64 17.70 43.08
N SER A 35 2.93 17.05 44.03
CA SER A 35 1.47 16.98 44.07
C SER A 35 0.77 18.26 44.57
N GLN A 36 1.51 19.26 45.08
CA GLN A 36 0.89 20.38 45.80
C GLN A 36 0.72 21.68 44.99
N ASN A 37 1.31 21.81 43.79
CA ASN A 37 1.11 23.00 42.94
C ASN A 37 0.41 22.64 41.62
N PRO A 38 -0.94 22.78 41.54
CA PRO A 38 -1.71 22.43 40.35
C PRO A 38 -1.31 23.24 39.12
N ALA A 39 -0.72 24.43 39.28
CA ALA A 39 -0.22 25.22 38.15
C ALA A 39 1.05 24.60 37.54
N ARG A 40 1.97 24.09 38.37
CA ARG A 40 3.19 23.40 37.89
C ARG A 40 2.86 22.09 37.18
N ALA A 41 1.89 21.32 37.68
CA ALA A 41 1.43 20.09 37.03
C ALA A 41 0.83 20.36 35.64
N LYS A 42 0.02 21.43 35.50
CA LYS A 42 -0.52 21.85 34.19
C LYS A 42 0.58 22.25 33.20
N ILE A 43 1.55 23.04 33.67
CA ILE A 43 2.71 23.45 32.87
C ILE A 43 3.51 22.25 32.39
N TYR A 44 3.77 21.30 33.28
CA TYR A 44 4.49 20.07 32.95
C TYR A 44 3.73 19.22 31.93
N GLY A 45 2.41 19.09 32.09
CA GLY A 45 1.56 18.42 31.10
C GLY A 45 1.59 19.07 29.72
N ILE A 46 1.63 20.41 29.64
CA ILE A 46 1.81 21.13 28.37
C ILE A 46 3.19 20.86 27.79
N ALA A 47 4.25 20.95 28.60
CA ALA A 47 5.62 20.71 28.14
C ALA A 47 5.81 19.29 27.58
N CYS A 48 5.20 18.27 28.19
CA CYS A 48 5.22 16.90 27.67
C CYS A 48 4.47 16.74 26.33
N ARG A 49 3.34 17.44 26.15
CA ARG A 49 2.62 17.47 24.86
C ARG A 49 3.45 18.17 23.78
N VAL A 50 4.11 19.28 24.13
CA VAL A 50 5.07 19.96 23.23
C VAL A 50 6.21 19.01 22.87
N LYS A 51 6.79 18.30 23.84
CA LYS A 51 7.81 17.28 23.59
C LYS A 51 7.31 16.20 22.62
N TYR A 52 6.10 15.67 22.84
CA TYR A 52 5.50 14.68 21.95
C TYR A 52 5.42 15.16 20.49
N LEU A 53 5.09 16.45 20.28
CA LEU A 53 5.06 17.10 18.96
C LEU A 53 6.46 17.33 18.38
N VAL A 54 7.43 17.72 19.20
CA VAL A 54 8.83 17.89 18.78
C VAL A 54 9.45 16.55 18.35
N ASP A 55 9.14 15.46 19.06
CA ASP A 55 9.64 14.12 18.74
C ASP A 55 8.88 13.50 17.54
N THR A 56 7.75 14.07 17.11
CA THR A 56 6.88 13.48 16.07
C THR A 56 7.58 13.32 14.72
N PRO A 57 8.29 14.32 14.16
CA PRO A 57 8.97 14.16 12.88
C PRO A 57 9.98 13.01 12.83
N GLU A 58 10.77 12.82 13.89
CA GLU A 58 11.75 11.73 13.95
C GLU A 58 11.06 10.36 13.92
N ASN A 59 9.97 10.21 14.68
CA ASN A 59 9.18 8.98 14.67
C ASN A 59 8.55 8.71 13.30
N ILE A 60 7.97 9.74 12.65
CA ILE A 60 7.39 9.59 11.32
C ILE A 60 8.46 9.22 10.30
N TRP A 61 9.62 9.90 10.32
CA TRP A 61 10.73 9.58 9.42
C TRP A 61 11.22 8.15 9.58
N GLY A 62 11.43 7.67 10.81
CA GLY A 62 11.83 6.29 11.06
C GLY A 62 10.81 5.28 10.50
N CYS A 63 9.52 5.55 10.70
CA CYS A 63 8.46 4.71 10.15
C CYS A 63 8.44 4.73 8.60
N LEU A 64 8.68 5.89 7.97
CA LEU A 64 8.74 6.00 6.52
C LEU A 64 9.94 5.24 5.93
N ASP A 65 11.10 5.27 6.59
CA ASP A 65 12.31 4.55 6.16
C ASP A 65 12.11 3.02 6.23
N GLU A 66 11.46 2.55 7.30
CA GLU A 66 11.12 1.14 7.50
C GLU A 66 9.86 0.68 6.72
N SER A 67 9.25 1.57 5.93
CA SER A 67 7.99 1.32 5.22
C SER A 67 6.81 0.92 6.11
N MET A 68 6.80 1.35 7.38
CA MET A 68 5.66 1.26 8.31
C MET A 68 4.72 2.44 8.10
N LEU A 69 4.01 2.46 6.98
CA LEU A 69 3.25 3.63 6.54
C LEU A 69 2.01 3.85 7.41
N LEU A 70 1.35 2.79 7.87
CA LEU A 70 0.20 2.93 8.76
C LEU A 70 0.62 3.52 10.10
N GLU A 71 1.76 3.10 10.67
CA GLU A 71 2.28 3.66 11.92
C GLU A 71 2.65 5.15 11.75
N ALA A 72 3.26 5.52 10.62
CA ALA A 72 3.56 6.91 10.27
C ALA A 72 2.28 7.76 10.22
N SER A 73 1.24 7.28 9.52
CA SER A 73 -0.07 7.96 9.44
C SER A 73 -0.72 8.08 10.82
N GLY A 74 -0.68 7.02 11.63
CA GLY A 74 -1.20 7.03 12.99
C GLY A 74 -0.45 8.00 13.90
N ARG A 75 0.88 8.11 13.79
CA ARG A 75 1.69 9.07 14.56
C ARG A 75 1.33 10.51 14.20
N TYR A 76 1.15 10.80 12.91
CA TYR A 76 0.67 12.10 12.44
C TYR A 76 -0.72 12.45 13.00
N LEU A 77 -1.69 11.54 12.91
CA LEU A 77 -3.06 11.78 13.37
C LEU A 77 -3.11 12.01 14.88
N ARG A 78 -2.36 11.22 15.66
CA ARG A 78 -2.22 11.43 17.11
C ARG A 78 -1.59 12.79 17.43
N ALA A 79 -0.55 13.18 16.71
CA ALA A 79 0.08 14.49 16.88
C ALA A 79 -0.89 15.64 16.57
N LYS A 80 -1.78 15.48 15.60
CA LYS A 80 -2.84 16.45 15.30
C LYS A 80 -3.81 16.66 16.46
N GLU A 81 -4.25 15.58 17.12
CA GLU A 81 -5.10 15.69 18.31
C GLU A 81 -4.36 16.37 19.47
N VAL A 82 -3.10 16.00 19.70
CA VAL A 82 -2.26 16.62 20.75
C VAL A 82 -2.05 18.11 20.48
N HIS A 83 -1.76 18.50 19.24
CA HIS A 83 -1.62 19.91 18.85
C HIS A 83 -2.94 20.67 19.04
N GLY A 84 -4.07 20.06 18.69
CA GLY A 84 -5.40 20.58 18.97
C GLY A 84 -5.60 20.88 20.46
N LEU A 85 -5.18 19.98 21.36
CA LEU A 85 -5.29 20.21 22.81
C LEU A 85 -4.39 21.34 23.32
N VAL A 86 -3.16 21.44 22.80
CA VAL A 86 -2.22 22.50 23.17
C VAL A 86 -2.74 23.88 22.74
N THR A 87 -3.42 23.96 21.60
CA THR A 87 -3.92 25.22 21.02
C THR A 87 -5.34 25.60 21.46
N ALA A 88 -6.24 24.63 21.69
CA ALA A 88 -7.64 24.86 22.05
C ALA A 88 -7.87 25.27 23.51
N CYS A 89 -6.85 25.24 24.37
CA CYS A 89 -6.94 25.80 25.72
C CYS A 89 -7.05 27.34 25.63
N GLY A 90 -8.28 27.84 25.41
CA GLY A 90 -8.69 29.19 24.98
C GLY A 90 -8.36 30.40 25.86
N GLY A 91 -7.26 30.37 26.60
CA GLY A 91 -6.58 31.53 27.18
C GLY A 91 -5.06 31.38 27.23
N ALA A 92 -4.55 30.22 26.77
CA ALA A 92 -3.16 29.81 26.83
C ALA A 92 -2.45 29.93 25.47
N ASP A 93 -3.12 30.32 24.38
CA ASP A 93 -2.47 30.45 23.06
C ASP A 93 -1.33 31.48 23.09
N LEU A 94 -1.53 32.61 23.78
CA LEU A 94 -0.48 33.62 24.02
C LEU A 94 0.57 33.16 25.05
N ASP A 95 0.19 32.44 26.10
CA ASP A 95 1.14 31.95 27.13
C ASP A 95 2.01 30.78 26.61
N VAL A 96 1.41 29.84 25.90
CA VAL A 96 2.09 28.69 25.30
C VAL A 96 2.96 29.12 24.14
N MET A 97 2.47 29.97 23.22
CA MET A 97 3.31 30.48 22.11
C MET A 97 4.45 31.36 22.61
N SER A 98 4.25 32.16 23.67
CA SER A 98 5.36 32.93 24.25
C SER A 98 6.39 32.04 24.96
N ARG A 99 5.98 30.90 25.49
CA ARG A 99 6.86 29.93 26.18
C ARG A 99 7.50 28.91 25.25
N PHE A 100 6.86 28.63 24.12
CA PHE A 100 7.30 27.68 23.09
C PHE A 100 7.18 28.31 21.70
N PRO A 101 7.94 29.37 21.40
CA PRO A 101 7.82 30.12 20.15
C PRO A 101 8.10 29.30 18.89
N LEU A 102 8.86 28.20 19.04
CA LEU A 102 9.18 27.29 17.95
C LEU A 102 8.07 26.28 17.65
N LEU A 103 7.04 26.16 18.49
CA LEU A 103 6.00 25.16 18.34
C LEU A 103 5.22 25.33 17.03
N LYS A 104 4.96 26.58 16.61
CA LYS A 104 4.33 26.86 15.33
C LYS A 104 5.15 26.31 14.16
N HIS A 105 6.45 26.61 14.13
CA HIS A 105 7.33 26.12 13.09
C HIS A 105 7.45 24.59 13.10
N GLN A 106 7.54 23.99 14.29
CA GLN A 106 7.56 22.54 14.44
C GLN A 106 6.28 21.89 13.92
N TRP A 107 5.12 22.52 14.17
CA TRP A 107 3.85 22.04 13.66
C TRP A 107 3.77 22.09 12.13
N GLU A 108 4.29 23.14 11.48
CA GLU A 108 4.37 23.23 10.01
C GLU A 108 5.16 22.05 9.41
N ILE A 109 6.24 21.63 10.08
CA ILE A 109 7.00 20.44 9.69
C ILE A 109 6.13 19.18 9.83
N VAL A 110 5.46 19.00 10.97
CA VAL A 110 4.55 17.87 11.20
C VAL A 110 3.42 17.84 10.16
N GLU A 111 2.85 18.99 9.83
CA GLU A 111 1.79 19.14 8.83
C GLU A 111 2.24 18.69 7.43
N SER A 112 3.49 19.02 7.05
CA SER A 112 4.05 18.63 5.75
C SER A 112 4.11 17.11 5.55
N PHE A 113 4.20 16.31 6.62
CA PHE A 113 4.21 14.85 6.51
C PHE A 113 2.89 14.28 6.03
N LYS A 114 1.77 14.99 6.18
CA LYS A 114 0.49 14.51 5.63
C LYS A 114 0.63 14.16 4.15
N THR A 115 1.17 15.10 3.38
CA THR A 115 1.41 14.94 1.94
C THR A 115 2.48 13.89 1.65
N GLN A 116 3.55 13.86 2.45
CA GLN A 116 4.63 12.88 2.26
C GLN A 116 4.16 11.43 2.51
N ILE A 117 3.40 11.18 3.58
CA ILE A 117 2.81 9.88 3.89
C ILE A 117 1.83 9.47 2.78
N SER A 118 0.96 10.40 2.36
CA SER A 118 0.00 10.19 1.27
C SER A 118 0.69 9.82 -0.05
N GLN A 119 1.77 10.52 -0.40
CA GLN A 119 2.57 10.23 -1.58
C GLN A 119 3.31 8.90 -1.47
N LYS A 120 4.03 8.67 -0.36
CA LYS A 120 4.78 7.42 -0.12
C LYS A 120 3.88 6.19 -0.14
N SER A 121 2.68 6.31 0.41
CA SER A 121 1.67 5.25 0.36
C SER A 121 1.29 4.89 -1.07
N ARG A 122 1.09 5.88 -1.94
CA ARG A 122 0.77 5.65 -3.36
C ARG A 122 1.95 5.11 -4.16
N GLU A 123 3.15 5.61 -3.91
CA GLU A 123 4.39 5.08 -4.50
C GLU A 123 4.54 3.59 -4.16
N ARG A 124 4.29 3.23 -2.90
CA ARG A 124 4.39 1.84 -2.42
C ARG A 124 3.43 0.87 -3.13
N LEU A 125 2.28 1.36 -3.62
CA LEU A 125 1.33 0.53 -4.39
C LEU A 125 1.82 0.22 -5.82
N THR A 126 2.85 0.93 -6.29
CA THR A 126 3.46 0.71 -7.62
C THR A 126 4.70 -0.17 -7.57
N ASP A 127 5.23 -0.44 -6.38
CA ASP A 127 6.36 -1.34 -6.18
C ASP A 127 5.98 -2.79 -6.53
N GLN A 128 6.93 -3.50 -7.14
CA GLN A 128 6.76 -4.88 -7.60
C GLN A 128 7.15 -5.87 -6.49
N ASP A 129 6.59 -7.08 -6.58
CA ASP A 129 6.97 -8.24 -5.76
C ASP A 129 6.88 -8.03 -4.24
N LEU A 130 5.97 -7.15 -3.80
CA LEU A 130 5.67 -7.00 -2.38
C LEU A 130 4.66 -8.05 -1.93
N MET A 131 4.76 -8.41 -0.66
CA MET A 131 3.74 -9.22 -0.02
C MET A 131 2.41 -8.46 0.10
N VAL A 132 1.29 -9.16 0.08
CA VAL A 132 -0.05 -8.57 0.24
C VAL A 132 -0.18 -7.68 1.47
N GLY A 133 0.51 -8.02 2.57
CA GLY A 133 0.56 -7.22 3.80
C GLY A 133 1.16 -5.84 3.63
N SER A 134 2.17 -5.69 2.77
CA SER A 134 2.79 -4.39 2.48
C SER A 134 1.85 -3.48 1.69
N TYR A 135 1.07 -4.06 0.76
CA TYR A 135 0.02 -3.31 0.07
C TYR A 135 -1.11 -2.93 1.04
N ALA A 136 -1.48 -3.83 1.95
CA ALA A 136 -2.50 -3.56 2.96
C ALA A 136 -2.10 -2.41 3.91
N ASP A 137 -0.83 -2.38 4.35
CA ASP A 137 -0.28 -1.28 5.16
C ASP A 137 -0.33 0.06 4.42
N ALA A 138 0.15 0.09 3.16
CA ALA A 138 0.11 1.28 2.32
C ALA A 138 -1.33 1.78 2.05
N LEU A 139 -2.27 0.86 1.79
CA LEU A 139 -3.68 1.19 1.60
C LEU A 139 -4.32 1.74 2.89
N ALA A 140 -4.02 1.13 4.05
CA ALA A 140 -4.51 1.59 5.34
C ALA A 140 -3.96 2.98 5.71
N ALA A 141 -2.69 3.24 5.41
CA ALA A 141 -2.06 4.55 5.57
C ALA A 141 -2.72 5.61 4.66
N ALA A 142 -2.90 5.30 3.38
CA ALA A 142 -3.60 6.19 2.44
C ALA A 142 -5.05 6.45 2.88
N ALA A 143 -5.75 5.42 3.34
CA ALA A 143 -7.14 5.53 3.78
C ALA A 143 -7.30 6.47 4.99
N THR A 144 -6.41 6.36 5.96
CA THR A 144 -6.45 7.16 7.19
C THR A 144 -5.95 8.58 6.98
N ILE A 145 -4.93 8.79 6.13
CA ILE A 145 -4.34 10.12 5.92
C ILE A 145 -5.19 11.01 4.99
N ASP A 146 -5.84 10.41 3.99
CA ASP A 146 -6.65 11.10 2.99
C ASP A 146 -8.17 10.96 3.23
N ASP A 147 -8.58 10.38 4.35
CA ASP A 147 -9.97 10.17 4.74
C ASP A 147 -10.78 9.39 3.67
N LEU A 148 -10.18 8.35 3.07
CA LEU A 148 -10.80 7.56 2.01
C LEU A 148 -11.72 6.48 2.58
N ASN A 149 -12.87 6.28 1.92
CA ASN A 149 -13.72 5.12 2.21
C ASN A 149 -13.19 3.84 1.52
N PRO A 150 -13.63 2.64 1.94
CA PRO A 150 -13.14 1.39 1.37
C PRO A 150 -13.34 1.23 -0.14
N GLU A 151 -14.37 1.84 -0.75
CA GLU A 151 -14.58 1.80 -2.20
C GLU A 151 -13.50 2.59 -2.95
N GLN A 152 -13.14 3.76 -2.41
CA GLN A 152 -12.05 4.59 -2.94
C GLN A 152 -10.70 3.90 -2.79
N VAL A 153 -10.48 3.19 -1.68
CA VAL A 153 -9.25 2.42 -1.44
C VAL A 153 -9.13 1.24 -2.42
N LEU A 154 -10.22 0.52 -2.68
CA LEU A 154 -10.26 -0.51 -3.73
C LEU A 154 -9.93 0.09 -5.10
N GLY A 155 -10.54 1.25 -5.43
CA GLY A 155 -10.25 1.96 -6.68
C GLY A 155 -8.78 2.37 -6.80
N LEU A 156 -8.18 2.86 -5.71
CA LEU A 156 -6.76 3.22 -5.66
C LEU A 156 -5.85 2.02 -5.95
N PHE A 157 -6.14 0.87 -5.35
CA PHE A 157 -5.40 -0.36 -5.61
C PHE A 157 -5.53 -0.82 -7.07
N LEU A 158 -6.75 -0.88 -7.60
CA LEU A 158 -7.00 -1.30 -8.98
C LEU A 158 -6.31 -0.36 -9.99
N GLU A 159 -6.37 0.95 -9.76
CA GLU A 159 -5.70 1.91 -10.65
C GLU A 159 -4.17 1.76 -10.59
N SER A 160 -3.57 1.50 -9.41
CA SER A 160 -2.11 1.24 -9.35
C SER A 160 -1.72 0.00 -10.16
N ARG A 161 -2.53 -1.07 -10.11
CA ARG A 161 -2.32 -2.28 -10.91
C ARG A 161 -2.50 -2.04 -12.41
N ARG A 162 -3.44 -1.19 -12.78
CA ARG A 162 -3.64 -0.77 -14.18
C ARG A 162 -2.43 0.00 -14.70
N LEU A 163 -1.92 0.96 -13.94
CA LEU A 163 -0.70 1.70 -14.29
C LEU A 163 0.50 0.76 -14.46
N TRP A 164 0.61 -0.28 -13.62
CA TRP A 164 1.65 -1.30 -13.77
C TRP A 164 1.54 -2.07 -15.09
N ILE A 165 0.32 -2.49 -15.47
CA ILE A 165 0.06 -3.12 -16.77
C ILE A 165 0.46 -2.19 -17.92
N LEU A 166 0.06 -0.92 -17.86
CA LEU A 166 0.42 0.09 -18.87
C LEU A 166 1.94 0.28 -18.98
N GLN A 167 2.67 0.29 -17.87
CA GLN A 167 4.14 0.37 -17.89
C GLN A 167 4.77 -0.86 -18.55
N LYS A 168 4.27 -2.07 -18.26
CA LYS A 168 4.74 -3.31 -18.91
C LYS A 168 4.44 -3.31 -20.41
N LEU A 169 3.27 -2.81 -20.81
CA LEU A 169 2.92 -2.64 -22.22
C LEU A 169 3.76 -1.56 -22.91
N ALA A 170 4.10 -0.46 -22.22
CA ALA A 170 4.91 0.62 -22.79
C ALA A 170 6.37 0.21 -23.01
N GLY A 171 6.92 -0.68 -22.17
CA GLY A 171 8.27 -1.23 -22.32
C GLY A 171 8.55 -1.86 -23.70
N LEU A 172 7.51 -2.34 -24.39
CA LEU A 172 7.56 -2.84 -25.78
C LEU A 172 8.04 -1.82 -26.81
N VAL A 173 7.73 -0.54 -26.60
CA VAL A 173 8.00 0.51 -27.59
C VAL A 173 9.46 0.94 -27.53
N THR A 174 10.07 0.82 -26.35
CA THR A 174 11.44 1.27 -26.06
C THR A 174 12.49 0.18 -26.21
N ASP A 175 12.17 -1.08 -25.90
CA ASP A 175 13.13 -2.18 -25.90
C ASP A 175 12.89 -3.14 -27.08
N ARG A 176 13.53 -2.85 -28.23
CA ARG A 176 13.32 -3.60 -29.48
C ARG A 176 13.96 -5.00 -29.51
N ASP A 177 14.79 -5.33 -28.51
CA ASP A 177 15.79 -6.39 -28.68
C ASP A 177 15.66 -7.61 -27.74
N SER A 178 14.60 -7.79 -26.92
CA SER A 178 14.59 -8.98 -26.03
C SER A 178 13.25 -9.60 -25.61
N SER A 179 12.14 -8.87 -25.53
CA SER A 179 10.88 -9.43 -25.00
C SER A 179 9.89 -9.78 -26.10
N SER A 180 9.65 -11.09 -26.30
CA SER A 180 8.60 -11.56 -27.21
C SER A 180 7.21 -11.11 -26.72
N SER A 181 6.28 -10.83 -27.64
CA SER A 181 4.89 -10.50 -27.28
C SER A 181 4.22 -11.59 -26.45
N SER A 182 4.68 -12.84 -26.57
CA SER A 182 4.28 -13.95 -25.70
C SER A 182 4.64 -13.70 -24.23
N SER A 183 5.87 -13.26 -23.95
CA SER A 183 6.33 -13.04 -22.57
C SER A 183 5.53 -11.95 -21.89
N ILE A 184 5.30 -10.85 -22.61
CA ILE A 184 4.58 -9.70 -22.06
C ILE A 184 3.11 -10.01 -21.84
N LEU A 185 2.48 -10.75 -22.76
CA LEU A 185 1.14 -11.29 -22.52
C LEU A 185 1.14 -12.12 -21.23
N CYS A 186 2.04 -13.08 -21.07
CA CYS A 186 2.13 -13.87 -19.83
C CYS A 186 2.33 -12.98 -18.59
N ASP A 187 3.22 -12.00 -18.62
CA ASP A 187 3.49 -11.11 -17.48
C ASP A 187 2.26 -10.30 -17.09
N VAL A 188 1.54 -9.74 -18.08
CA VAL A 188 0.29 -9.01 -17.82
C VAL A 188 -0.78 -9.94 -17.26
N MET A 189 -0.89 -11.18 -17.75
CA MET A 189 -1.84 -12.16 -17.20
C MET A 189 -1.51 -12.54 -15.75
N ARG A 190 -0.22 -12.65 -15.40
CA ARG A 190 0.22 -12.84 -14.00
C ARG A 190 -0.21 -11.66 -13.13
N ILE A 191 0.01 -10.43 -13.60
CA ILE A 191 -0.40 -9.22 -12.87
C ILE A 191 -1.92 -9.21 -12.66
N ILE A 192 -2.72 -9.51 -13.70
CA ILE A 192 -4.18 -9.55 -13.59
C ILE A 192 -4.64 -10.56 -12.54
N ARG A 193 -4.13 -11.79 -12.63
CA ARG A 193 -4.48 -12.86 -11.71
C ARG A 193 -4.09 -12.51 -10.27
N ALA A 194 -2.85 -12.07 -10.06
CA ALA A 194 -2.35 -11.68 -8.74
C ALA A 194 -3.17 -10.52 -8.16
N SER A 195 -3.50 -9.52 -8.96
CA SER A 195 -4.30 -8.36 -8.54
C SER A 195 -5.69 -8.78 -8.07
N LEU A 196 -6.39 -9.64 -8.82
CA LEU A 196 -7.72 -10.12 -8.41
C LEU A 196 -7.65 -11.01 -7.17
N GLY A 197 -6.64 -11.87 -7.06
CA GLY A 197 -6.41 -12.67 -5.85
C GLY A 197 -6.19 -11.81 -4.62
N GLN A 198 -5.31 -10.81 -4.72
CA GLN A 198 -5.01 -9.87 -3.65
C GLN A 198 -6.22 -9.00 -3.28
N VAL A 199 -7.09 -8.62 -4.23
CA VAL A 199 -8.38 -7.99 -3.89
C VAL A 199 -9.22 -8.89 -2.99
N GLY A 200 -9.22 -10.20 -3.25
CA GLY A 200 -9.85 -11.20 -2.39
C GLY A 200 -9.32 -11.16 -0.97
N GLU A 201 -8.00 -11.28 -0.80
CA GLU A 201 -7.34 -11.24 0.51
C GLU A 201 -7.55 -9.90 1.26
N LEU A 202 -7.53 -8.79 0.52
CA LEU A 202 -7.63 -7.44 1.08
C LEU A 202 -9.06 -7.06 1.47
N PHE A 203 -10.07 -7.44 0.69
CA PHE A 203 -11.41 -6.87 0.79
C PHE A 203 -12.55 -7.88 0.96
N LEU A 204 -12.35 -9.18 0.72
CA LEU A 204 -13.40 -10.19 0.85
C LEU A 204 -13.26 -11.03 2.11
N MET A 205 -14.40 -11.28 2.75
CA MET A 205 -14.51 -12.20 3.89
C MET A 205 -14.25 -13.65 3.46
N ALA A 206 -13.37 -14.36 4.17
CA ALA A 206 -13.14 -15.79 4.01
C ALA A 206 -13.32 -16.50 5.36
N LEU A 207 -14.16 -17.54 5.44
CA LEU A 207 -14.42 -18.30 6.68
C LEU A 207 -14.74 -17.46 7.93
N ASN A 208 -15.42 -16.32 7.78
CA ASN A 208 -15.67 -15.33 8.85
C ASN A 208 -14.42 -14.62 9.40
N GLU A 209 -13.27 -14.75 8.75
CA GLU A 209 -12.08 -13.93 9.03
C GLU A 209 -12.19 -12.56 8.33
N MET A 210 -11.86 -11.51 9.10
CA MET A 210 -11.88 -10.14 8.61
C MET A 210 -10.80 -9.94 7.53
N PRO A 211 -11.12 -9.25 6.41
CA PRO A 211 -10.16 -9.09 5.33
C PRO A 211 -8.97 -8.24 5.75
N LEU A 212 -7.82 -8.43 5.11
CA LEU A 212 -6.54 -7.93 5.61
C LEU A 212 -6.50 -6.39 5.74
N PHE A 213 -7.09 -5.66 4.80
CA PHE A 213 -7.17 -4.20 4.86
C PHE A 213 -7.89 -3.73 6.14
N TYR A 214 -9.05 -4.32 6.44
CA TYR A 214 -9.85 -3.96 7.62
C TYR A 214 -9.13 -4.35 8.90
N LYS A 215 -8.48 -5.53 8.91
CA LYS A 215 -7.66 -5.99 10.05
C LYS A 215 -6.56 -5.00 10.41
N LEU A 216 -5.89 -4.42 9.41
CA LEU A 216 -4.84 -3.44 9.64
C LEU A 216 -5.41 -2.06 10.01
N VAL A 217 -6.29 -1.49 9.20
CA VAL A 217 -6.80 -0.12 9.41
C VAL A 217 -7.58 0.01 10.73
N LEU A 218 -8.29 -1.04 11.14
CA LEU A 218 -8.98 -1.12 12.42
C LEU A 218 -8.12 -1.75 13.52
N GLY A 219 -6.92 -2.22 13.21
CA GLY A 219 -5.96 -2.62 14.23
C GLY A 219 -5.37 -1.40 14.92
N SER A 220 -5.37 -1.38 16.25
CA SER A 220 -4.63 -0.36 17.01
C SER A 220 -4.24 -0.88 18.39
N PRO A 221 -3.03 -0.60 18.87
CA PRO A 221 -2.67 -0.82 20.28
C PRO A 221 -3.60 -0.04 21.22
N PRO A 222 -3.70 -0.43 22.51
CA PRO A 222 -4.44 0.33 23.51
C PRO A 222 -3.99 1.80 23.55
N GLY A 223 -4.95 2.73 23.63
CA GLY A 223 -4.67 4.17 23.60
C GLY A 223 -3.64 4.64 24.64
N THR A 224 -3.57 3.97 25.80
CA THR A 224 -2.59 4.24 26.85
C THR A 224 -1.14 4.02 26.43
N GLN A 225 -0.89 3.22 25.39
CA GLN A 225 0.45 2.97 24.83
C GLN A 225 0.82 3.97 23.75
N LEU A 226 -0.15 4.73 23.21
CA LEU A 226 0.04 5.57 22.02
C LEU A 226 0.57 6.98 22.33
N PHE A 227 0.47 7.41 23.59
CA PHE A 227 0.82 8.75 24.07
C PHE A 227 1.95 8.71 25.13
N GLY A 228 2.91 7.81 24.94
CA GLY A 228 4.06 7.67 25.82
C GLY A 228 4.75 9.01 26.09
N GLY A 229 5.11 9.26 27.36
CA GLY A 229 5.76 10.50 27.79
C GLY A 229 4.82 11.65 28.17
N ILE A 230 3.51 11.54 27.90
CA ILE A 230 2.50 12.51 28.37
C ILE A 230 1.96 12.04 29.74
N PRO A 231 2.06 12.85 30.81
CA PRO A 231 1.48 12.51 32.10
C PRO A 231 -0.04 12.63 32.04
N ASN A 232 -0.75 11.61 32.55
CA ASN A 232 -2.22 11.56 32.59
C ASN A 232 -2.83 11.90 31.20
N PRO A 233 -2.67 11.01 30.20
CA PRO A 233 -3.07 11.28 28.82
C PRO A 233 -4.57 11.01 28.58
N GLU A 234 -5.44 11.17 29.58
CA GLU A 234 -6.85 10.76 29.46
C GLU A 234 -7.57 11.53 28.36
N GLU A 235 -7.21 12.80 28.15
CA GLU A 235 -7.83 13.65 27.14
C GLU A 235 -7.38 13.27 25.73
N GLU A 236 -6.08 12.98 25.54
CA GLU A 236 -5.54 12.45 24.28
C GLU A 236 -6.19 11.11 23.94
N VAL A 237 -6.27 10.21 24.92
CA VAL A 237 -6.90 8.89 24.75
C VAL A 237 -8.38 9.04 24.41
N ARG A 238 -9.08 10.01 25.01
CA ARG A 238 -10.49 10.31 24.71
C ARG A 238 -10.67 10.81 23.27
N LEU A 239 -9.85 11.75 22.83
CA LEU A 239 -9.88 12.26 21.45
C LEU A 239 -9.53 11.17 20.44
N TRP A 240 -8.49 10.39 20.72
CA TRP A 240 -8.11 9.25 19.88
C TRP A 240 -9.23 8.22 19.77
N LYS A 241 -9.91 7.92 20.89
CA LYS A 241 -11.06 7.03 20.88
C LYS A 241 -12.18 7.56 19.98
N SER A 242 -12.49 8.85 20.05
CA SER A 242 -13.50 9.46 19.16
C SER A 242 -13.07 9.41 17.70
N HIS A 243 -11.79 9.65 17.40
CA HIS A 243 -11.24 9.49 16.06
C HIS A 243 -11.41 8.03 15.56
N ARG A 244 -11.09 7.05 16.41
CA ARG A 244 -11.25 5.61 16.14
C ARG A 244 -12.70 5.21 15.87
N GLU A 245 -13.64 5.71 16.66
CA GLU A 245 -15.08 5.45 16.46
C GLU A 245 -15.57 6.00 15.10
N LYS A 246 -15.06 7.17 14.68
CA LYS A 246 -15.36 7.73 13.35
C LYS A 246 -14.75 6.87 12.24
N LEU A 247 -13.50 6.44 12.40
CA LEU A 247 -12.82 5.55 11.46
C LEU A 247 -13.57 4.22 11.31
N GLU A 248 -13.97 3.59 12.41
CA GLU A 248 -14.76 2.35 12.43
C GLU A 248 -16.12 2.53 11.74
N SER A 249 -16.77 3.69 11.92
CA SER A 249 -18.03 4.01 11.25
C SER A 249 -17.86 4.20 9.73
N ALA A 250 -16.69 4.66 9.27
CA ALA A 250 -16.38 4.86 7.86
C ALA A 250 -15.89 3.58 7.16
N MET A 251 -15.18 2.71 7.89
CA MET A 251 -14.56 1.47 7.38
C MET A 251 -15.55 0.31 7.35
N VAL A 252 -16.65 0.49 6.62
CA VAL A 252 -17.68 -0.53 6.44
C VAL A 252 -17.22 -1.57 5.41
N LEU A 253 -17.37 -2.85 5.73
CA LEU A 253 -17.04 -3.95 4.82
C LEU A 253 -17.72 -3.78 3.46
N LEU A 254 -16.92 -3.85 2.40
CA LEU A 254 -17.41 -3.82 1.03
C LEU A 254 -18.35 -4.99 0.77
N LYS A 255 -19.52 -4.68 0.20
CA LYS A 255 -20.41 -5.71 -0.30
C LYS A 255 -19.73 -6.40 -1.49
N PRO A 256 -19.77 -7.73 -1.58
CA PRO A 256 -19.07 -8.43 -2.64
C PRO A 256 -19.63 -8.13 -4.05
N GLU A 257 -20.83 -7.55 -4.18
CA GLU A 257 -21.34 -6.97 -5.44
C GLU A 257 -20.52 -5.77 -5.91
N ILE A 258 -20.14 -4.88 -4.99
CA ILE A 258 -19.35 -3.68 -5.31
C ILE A 258 -17.96 -4.10 -5.77
N VAL A 259 -17.34 -5.04 -5.06
CA VAL A 259 -16.04 -5.62 -5.44
C VAL A 259 -16.12 -6.23 -6.84
N ALA A 260 -17.13 -7.04 -7.11
CA ALA A 260 -17.32 -7.67 -8.42
C ALA A 260 -17.48 -6.65 -9.55
N VAL A 261 -18.27 -5.58 -9.35
CA VAL A 261 -18.48 -4.52 -10.34
C VAL A 261 -17.18 -3.75 -10.61
N SER A 262 -16.47 -3.33 -9.56
CA SER A 262 -15.21 -2.60 -9.68
C SER A 262 -14.13 -3.43 -10.37
N CYS A 263 -13.96 -4.69 -9.98
CA CYS A 263 -13.01 -5.60 -10.61
C CYS A 263 -13.37 -5.92 -12.06
N SER A 264 -14.66 -6.09 -12.38
CA SER A 264 -15.12 -6.33 -13.76
C SER A 264 -14.86 -5.11 -14.65
N SER A 265 -15.14 -3.90 -14.14
CA SER A 265 -14.87 -2.66 -14.86
C SER A 265 -13.38 -2.48 -15.10
N TRP A 266 -12.56 -2.69 -14.07
CA TRP A 266 -11.11 -2.64 -14.16
C TRP A 266 -10.56 -3.65 -15.17
N LEU A 267 -10.98 -4.92 -15.09
CA LEU A 267 -10.55 -5.97 -16.01
C LEU A 267 -10.93 -5.64 -17.46
N THR A 268 -12.11 -5.05 -17.66
CA THR A 268 -12.54 -4.59 -18.99
C THR A 268 -11.61 -3.51 -19.54
N SER A 269 -11.27 -2.51 -18.72
CA SER A 269 -10.31 -1.46 -19.10
C SER A 269 -8.92 -2.02 -19.40
N CYS A 270 -8.42 -2.97 -18.60
CA CYS A 270 -7.16 -3.65 -18.89
C CYS A 270 -7.23 -4.42 -20.21
N CYS A 271 -8.34 -5.12 -20.50
CA CYS A 271 -8.53 -5.81 -21.77
C CYS A 271 -8.57 -4.84 -22.96
N ASP A 272 -9.17 -3.66 -22.79
CA ASP A 272 -9.16 -2.60 -23.81
C ASP A 272 -7.73 -2.12 -24.09
N GLU A 273 -6.88 -2.02 -23.08
CA GLU A 273 -5.48 -1.59 -23.20
C GLU A 273 -4.59 -2.67 -23.82
N ILE A 274 -4.74 -3.92 -23.41
CA ILE A 274 -3.92 -5.06 -23.88
C ILE A 274 -4.25 -5.41 -25.33
N PHE A 275 -5.54 -5.48 -25.67
CA PHE A 275 -6.01 -5.94 -26.98
C PHE A 275 -6.44 -4.80 -27.91
N GLY A 276 -6.34 -3.56 -27.43
CA GLY A 276 -6.58 -2.33 -28.19
C GLY A 276 -5.50 -2.04 -29.23
N GLN A 277 -5.70 -0.96 -29.98
CA GLN A 277 -4.69 -0.45 -30.89
C GLN A 277 -3.69 0.41 -30.12
N MET A 278 -2.40 0.09 -30.23
CA MET A 278 -1.31 0.94 -29.74
C MET A 278 -1.17 2.19 -30.62
N ALA A 279 -0.36 3.17 -30.17
CA ALA A 279 -0.17 4.46 -30.86
C ALA A 279 0.26 4.36 -32.34
N ASN A 280 0.88 3.24 -32.74
CA ASN A 280 1.29 2.94 -34.11
C ASN A 280 0.23 2.16 -34.93
N LYS A 281 -1.02 2.08 -34.43
CA LYS A 281 -2.13 1.26 -34.97
C LYS A 281 -1.88 -0.26 -34.96
N LYS A 282 -0.79 -0.74 -34.38
CA LYS A 282 -0.54 -2.17 -34.18
C LYS A 282 -1.08 -2.63 -32.84
N ARG A 283 -1.48 -3.88 -32.75
CA ARG A 283 -1.86 -4.57 -31.52
C ARG A 283 -0.74 -5.48 -31.06
N LEU A 284 -0.77 -5.87 -29.79
CA LEU A 284 0.23 -6.77 -29.22
C LEU A 284 0.31 -8.11 -29.96
N VAL A 285 -0.83 -8.63 -30.42
CA VAL A 285 -0.92 -9.90 -31.17
C VAL A 285 -0.50 -9.79 -32.63
N ASP A 286 -0.32 -8.59 -33.17
CA ASP A 286 0.01 -8.39 -34.59
C ASP A 286 1.46 -8.78 -34.91
N SER A 287 2.32 -8.92 -33.90
CA SER A 287 3.70 -9.40 -34.03
C SER A 287 3.80 -10.91 -34.30
N ILE A 288 2.72 -11.66 -34.08
CA ILE A 288 2.70 -13.12 -34.25
C ILE A 288 2.49 -13.42 -35.74
N GLU A 289 3.42 -14.11 -36.37
CA GLU A 289 3.46 -14.26 -37.83
C GLU A 289 2.79 -15.54 -38.33
N SER A 290 2.74 -16.59 -37.49
CA SER A 290 2.21 -17.90 -37.87
C SER A 290 1.11 -18.42 -36.94
N GLY A 291 0.29 -19.33 -37.46
CA GLY A 291 -0.75 -20.01 -36.68
C GLY A 291 -0.17 -20.89 -35.56
N ASP A 292 0.98 -21.53 -35.80
CA ASP A 292 1.66 -22.38 -34.80
C ASP A 292 2.19 -21.55 -33.63
N GLU A 293 2.77 -20.38 -33.91
CA GLU A 293 3.16 -19.42 -32.87
C GLU A 293 1.94 -18.94 -32.09
N LEU A 294 0.85 -18.58 -32.77
CA LEU A 294 -0.37 -18.11 -32.12
C LEU A 294 -0.95 -19.17 -31.16
N ALA A 295 -1.00 -20.43 -31.59
CA ALA A 295 -1.43 -21.54 -30.76
C ALA A 295 -0.50 -21.75 -29.56
N SER A 296 0.81 -21.62 -29.77
CA SER A 296 1.82 -21.71 -28.72
C SER A 296 1.70 -20.59 -27.68
N VAL A 297 1.43 -19.36 -28.13
CA VAL A 297 1.17 -18.21 -27.23
C VAL A 297 -0.11 -18.44 -26.44
N GLN A 298 -1.18 -18.93 -27.08
CA GLN A 298 -2.46 -19.19 -26.42
C GLN A 298 -2.29 -20.22 -25.30
N LYS A 299 -1.57 -21.31 -25.59
CA LYS A 299 -1.25 -22.35 -24.62
C LYS A 299 -0.48 -21.78 -23.43
N ARG A 300 0.59 -21.01 -23.68
CA ARG A 300 1.39 -20.38 -22.62
C ARG A 300 0.58 -19.42 -21.75
N VAL A 301 -0.29 -18.62 -22.34
CA VAL A 301 -1.18 -17.71 -21.59
C VAL A 301 -2.11 -18.50 -20.67
N ARG A 302 -2.71 -19.58 -21.15
CA ARG A 302 -3.59 -20.44 -20.33
C ARG A 302 -2.81 -21.11 -19.19
N GLU A 303 -1.64 -21.66 -19.49
CA GLU A 303 -0.73 -22.23 -18.48
C GLU A 303 -0.28 -21.17 -17.46
N THR A 304 -0.14 -19.91 -17.87
CA THR A 304 0.23 -18.81 -16.97
C THR A 304 -0.92 -18.44 -16.04
N LEU A 305 -2.17 -18.48 -16.50
CA LEU A 305 -3.35 -18.19 -15.69
C LEU A 305 -3.64 -19.32 -14.69
N ASP A 306 -3.56 -20.57 -15.13
CA ASP A 306 -3.88 -21.75 -14.30
C ASP A 306 -2.67 -22.36 -13.57
N GLY A 307 -1.45 -21.92 -13.88
CA GLY A 307 -0.24 -22.42 -13.23
C GLY A 307 -0.09 -21.94 -11.80
N ARG A 308 0.59 -22.71 -10.94
CA ARG A 308 0.90 -22.27 -9.56
C ARG A 308 2.10 -21.32 -9.47
N GLU A 309 2.85 -21.18 -10.57
CA GLU A 309 4.00 -20.29 -10.64
C GLU A 309 3.58 -18.84 -10.37
N GLY A 310 4.24 -18.20 -9.40
CA GLY A 310 3.95 -16.81 -9.01
C GLY A 310 2.65 -16.63 -8.21
N LEU A 311 2.03 -17.71 -7.73
CA LEU A 311 0.98 -17.61 -6.72
C LEU A 311 1.64 -17.41 -5.35
N GLU A 312 1.29 -16.33 -4.65
CA GLU A 312 1.80 -16.06 -3.31
C GLU A 312 1.28 -17.14 -2.33
N GLN A 313 2.10 -17.55 -1.36
CA GLN A 313 1.68 -18.56 -0.38
C GLN A 313 0.44 -18.11 0.41
N SER A 314 0.30 -16.80 0.66
CA SER A 314 -0.88 -16.23 1.32
C SER A 314 -2.14 -16.43 0.48
N LEU A 315 -2.04 -16.21 -0.84
CA LEU A 315 -3.14 -16.38 -1.78
C LEU A 315 -3.54 -17.86 -1.90
N GLU A 316 -2.57 -18.78 -1.93
CA GLU A 316 -2.85 -20.22 -1.88
C GLU A 316 -3.60 -20.60 -0.60
N GLN A 317 -3.14 -20.12 0.57
CA GLN A 317 -3.80 -20.38 1.84
C GLN A 317 -5.21 -19.79 1.89
N TRP A 318 -5.41 -18.59 1.35
CA TRP A 318 -6.72 -17.95 1.27
C TRP A 318 -7.66 -18.73 0.35
N LEU A 319 -7.20 -19.17 -0.82
CA LEU A 319 -8.02 -20.00 -1.72
C LEU A 319 -8.38 -21.35 -1.07
N MET A 320 -7.41 -22.01 -0.43
CA MET A 320 -7.64 -23.26 0.30
C MET A 320 -8.64 -23.10 1.44
N SER A 321 -8.59 -21.98 2.16
CA SER A 321 -9.53 -21.70 3.24
C SER A 321 -10.96 -21.50 2.70
N VAL A 322 -11.11 -20.85 1.54
CA VAL A 322 -12.43 -20.62 0.94
C VAL A 322 -13.03 -21.88 0.31
N PHE A 323 -12.23 -22.67 -0.41
CA PHE A 323 -12.72 -23.85 -1.15
C PHE A 323 -12.65 -25.17 -0.38
N GLY A 324 -11.79 -25.27 0.63
CA GLY A 324 -11.61 -26.49 1.44
C GLY A 324 -11.02 -27.68 0.66
N SER A 325 -10.48 -27.45 -0.53
CA SER A 325 -9.93 -28.47 -1.44
C SER A 325 -8.72 -27.94 -2.17
N ASP A 326 -7.97 -28.84 -2.82
CA ASP A 326 -6.85 -28.46 -3.67
C ASP A 326 -7.25 -27.48 -4.78
N ILE A 327 -6.34 -26.53 -5.07
CA ILE A 327 -6.47 -25.56 -6.16
C ILE A 327 -6.17 -26.28 -7.48
N GLU A 328 -7.22 -26.65 -8.21
CA GLU A 328 -7.11 -27.25 -9.55
C GLU A 328 -6.95 -26.21 -10.65
N SER A 329 -7.66 -25.07 -10.53
CA SER A 329 -7.58 -23.95 -11.47
C SER A 329 -7.65 -22.62 -10.70
N PRO A 330 -6.49 -22.03 -10.38
CA PRO A 330 -6.40 -20.76 -9.66
C PRO A 330 -7.23 -19.65 -10.32
N TRP A 331 -7.18 -19.54 -11.65
CA TRP A 331 -7.90 -18.49 -12.37
C TRP A 331 -9.41 -18.65 -12.25
N ASN A 332 -9.94 -19.86 -12.47
CA ASN A 332 -11.37 -20.12 -12.38
C ASN A 332 -11.91 -19.90 -10.95
N GLN A 333 -11.12 -20.26 -9.95
CA GLN A 333 -11.47 -20.06 -8.55
C GLN A 333 -11.46 -18.57 -8.17
N ILE A 334 -10.39 -17.84 -8.49
CA ILE A 334 -10.28 -16.40 -8.22
C ILE A 334 -11.40 -15.63 -8.93
N ARG A 335 -11.61 -15.87 -10.23
CA ARG A 335 -12.67 -15.17 -10.99
C ARG A 335 -14.06 -15.51 -10.45
N GLY A 336 -14.30 -16.76 -10.04
CA GLY A 336 -15.58 -17.18 -9.47
C GLY A 336 -15.93 -16.41 -8.20
N LEU A 337 -14.96 -16.28 -7.30
CA LEU A 337 -15.12 -15.55 -6.05
C LEU A 337 -15.24 -14.03 -6.26
N ILE A 338 -14.36 -13.46 -7.08
CA ILE A 338 -14.21 -12.01 -7.20
C ILE A 338 -15.25 -11.43 -8.16
N LEU A 339 -15.47 -12.07 -9.31
CA LEU A 339 -16.34 -11.56 -10.38
C LEU A 339 -17.77 -12.12 -10.34
N LYS A 340 -18.07 -13.06 -9.43
CA LYS A 340 -19.40 -13.66 -9.20
C LYS A 340 -20.07 -14.20 -10.46
N GLU A 341 -19.43 -15.19 -11.10
CA GLU A 341 -19.97 -15.98 -12.22
C GLU A 341 -20.55 -15.19 -13.41
N ARG A 342 -19.98 -14.01 -13.67
CA ARG A 342 -20.14 -13.40 -14.99
C ARG A 342 -19.15 -14.06 -15.95
N LYS A 343 -19.58 -14.20 -17.20
CA LYS A 343 -18.80 -14.69 -18.35
C LYS A 343 -17.33 -14.26 -18.24
N ASP A 344 -16.39 -15.15 -18.57
CA ASP A 344 -14.97 -14.84 -18.49
C ASP A 344 -14.59 -13.79 -19.54
N ILE A 345 -14.59 -12.51 -19.11
CA ILE A 345 -14.30 -11.37 -19.96
C ILE A 345 -12.88 -11.48 -20.53
N LEU A 346 -11.94 -12.01 -19.76
CA LEU A 346 -10.55 -12.11 -20.19
C LEU A 346 -10.41 -13.18 -21.29
N GLU A 347 -10.95 -14.38 -21.06
CA GLU A 347 -10.90 -15.46 -22.06
C GLU A 347 -11.67 -15.07 -23.33
N ASP A 348 -12.84 -14.44 -23.20
CA ASP A 348 -13.61 -13.94 -24.35
C ASP A 348 -12.79 -12.97 -25.21
N ARG A 349 -12.09 -12.03 -24.58
CA ARG A 349 -11.33 -10.98 -25.26
C ARG A 349 -10.04 -11.54 -25.85
N LEU A 350 -9.41 -12.47 -25.16
CA LEU A 350 -8.27 -13.24 -25.65
C LEU A 350 -8.66 -14.03 -26.90
N GLU A 351 -9.74 -14.81 -26.84
CA GLU A 351 -10.24 -15.62 -27.96
C GLU A 351 -10.58 -14.74 -29.17
N GLN A 352 -11.31 -13.64 -28.97
CA GLN A 352 -11.61 -12.69 -30.04
C GLN A 352 -10.36 -12.12 -30.70
N ALA A 353 -9.36 -11.72 -29.90
CA ALA A 353 -8.10 -11.19 -30.42
C ALA A 353 -7.34 -12.24 -31.25
N PHE A 354 -7.30 -13.48 -30.78
CA PHE A 354 -6.57 -14.58 -31.41
C PHE A 354 -7.26 -15.06 -32.68
N VAL A 355 -8.59 -15.27 -32.64
CA VAL A 355 -9.38 -15.63 -33.83
C VAL A 355 -9.23 -14.59 -34.93
N ARG A 356 -9.27 -13.30 -34.56
CA ARG A 356 -9.04 -12.22 -35.52
C ARG A 356 -7.63 -12.30 -36.13
N ARG A 357 -6.60 -12.49 -35.31
CA ARG A 357 -5.22 -12.59 -35.81
C ARG A 357 -5.03 -13.80 -36.73
N MET A 358 -5.62 -14.95 -36.39
CA MET A 358 -5.57 -16.15 -37.22
C MET A 358 -6.21 -15.91 -38.60
N LYS A 359 -7.34 -15.20 -38.66
CA LYS A 359 -7.97 -14.82 -39.94
C LYS A 359 -7.05 -13.96 -40.80
N GLU A 360 -6.37 -12.97 -40.20
CA GLU A 360 -5.42 -12.10 -40.90
C GLU A 360 -4.22 -12.90 -41.46
N ILE A 361 -3.67 -13.83 -40.69
CA ILE A 361 -2.56 -14.71 -41.11
C ILE A 361 -3.00 -15.58 -42.30
N VAL A 362 -4.17 -16.22 -42.20
CA VAL A 362 -4.71 -17.08 -43.27
C VAL A 362 -4.97 -16.26 -44.54
N GLU A 363 -5.57 -15.08 -44.42
CA GLU A 363 -5.83 -14.18 -45.56
C GLU A 363 -4.53 -13.73 -46.25
N SER A 364 -3.49 -13.40 -45.47
CA SER A 364 -2.17 -13.08 -46.02
C SER A 364 -1.60 -14.27 -46.80
N GLY A 365 -1.64 -15.47 -46.23
CA GLY A 365 -1.17 -16.69 -46.88
C GLY A 365 -1.88 -16.99 -48.20
N PHE A 366 -3.21 -16.84 -48.26
CA PHE A 366 -3.98 -16.99 -49.50
C PHE A 366 -3.60 -15.94 -50.56
N ASN A 367 -3.41 -14.69 -50.15
CA ASN A 367 -3.02 -13.61 -51.06
C ASN A 367 -1.63 -13.83 -51.65
N ASP A 368 -0.69 -14.34 -50.86
CA ASP A 368 0.66 -14.64 -51.35
C ASP A 368 0.66 -15.84 -52.29
N LEU A 369 -0.10 -16.90 -51.98
CA LEU A 369 -0.31 -18.01 -52.89
C LEU A 369 -0.91 -17.56 -54.23
N LYS A 370 -1.92 -16.66 -54.19
CA LYS A 370 -2.53 -16.10 -55.40
C LYS A 370 -1.52 -15.31 -56.25
N LYS A 371 -0.65 -14.53 -55.62
CA LYS A 371 0.42 -13.79 -56.31
C LYS A 371 1.42 -14.76 -56.95
N GLU A 372 1.81 -15.83 -56.26
CA GLU A 372 2.73 -16.83 -56.80
C GLU A 372 2.14 -17.56 -58.02
N ILE A 373 0.88 -17.98 -57.95
CA ILE A 373 0.17 -18.61 -59.08
C ILE A 373 0.13 -17.65 -60.27
N SER A 374 -0.21 -16.37 -60.03
CA SER A 374 -0.27 -15.35 -61.08
C SER A 374 1.09 -15.14 -61.75
N LYS A 375 2.19 -15.10 -60.98
CA LYS A 375 3.55 -15.01 -61.52
C LYS A 375 3.93 -16.22 -62.38
N LYS A 376 3.59 -17.44 -61.92
CA LYS A 376 3.84 -18.67 -62.69
C LYS A 376 3.04 -18.72 -64.00
N MET A 377 1.81 -18.23 -64.01
CA MET A 377 1.00 -18.14 -65.25
C MET A 377 1.61 -17.16 -66.26
N ILE A 378 2.15 -16.02 -65.81
CA ILE A 378 2.80 -15.04 -66.69
C ILE A 378 4.08 -15.62 -67.31
N LEU A 379 4.89 -16.35 -66.54
CA LEU A 379 6.13 -16.99 -67.01
C LEU A 379 5.89 -18.13 -68.02
N HIS A 380 4.70 -18.74 -68.05
CA HIS A 380 4.32 -19.76 -69.03
C HIS A 380 3.74 -19.19 -70.34
N HIS A 381 3.61 -17.86 -70.46
CA HIS A 381 3.12 -17.17 -71.66
C HIS A 381 4.16 -16.27 -72.33
N THR A 382 5.41 -16.33 -71.87
CA THR A 382 6.63 -15.86 -72.54
C THR A 382 7.49 -17.06 -72.88
#